data_AF-A0A9P7UWH7-F1
#
_entry.id   AF-A0A9P7UWH7-F1
#
_cell.length_a   1.000
_cell.length_b   1.000
_cell.length_c   1.000
_cell.angle_alpha   90.00
_cell.angle_beta   90.00
_cell.angle_gamma   90.00
#
_symmetry.space_group_name_H-M   'P 1'
#
loop_
_entity.id
_entity.type
_entity.pdbx_description
1 polymer ?
#
loop_
_entity_poly.entity_id
_entity_poly.type
_entity_poly.pdbx_seq_one_letter_code
_entity_poly.pdbx_strand_id
1 'polypeptide(L)'
;MRHAVSQSSSEFKASCGSHVVAKAGQSGASPEVECNFGACSTLGSRPTTMFLSNRALGFSKRYWLRRTLSSRASGVLSALNIPTNGEVNGVYDGQWRGSGKIMESVCPTTGEVLARVKTATPEETEVALQRTREAYASFRNLPAPRRGEILRQIRTALSDKREELGALVSLEMGKIKTEGIGEVQEFIDICDYAVGLSRMMNGRVVASERPGHSILEVPNPLGVVAVLSAFNFPVAVYGWNLALSLAAGNATIWKPSPTTPLCSIAVTSVIAEVLKKNDLPGAVAGLVTGGSDVGEALVNSHDVELVSFTGSERVGRLVGQAVASRFGKTILELGGNNASIVMPDADLSLAIPGVFFGSVGTAGQRCTSTRRLFLHRDIAAEFLEKLRKLYLSVEPGDPLVQDTLLGPMHNKAAVNVYDSTIDYLGSINAEVLCGGKKFDKAPFEAGNFVRPTIALPKSVNMKDKIWSTETFAPILNAAVFDDLEEAIEWNNAVPQGLSSSLWTRDIRNVGKWIGPSGSDTGIVNVNAGTSGAEIGASFGGNKSTGWGRESGGDAWKQYVRWSACTINFSDDAPLAQGVNFGISDDL
;
A
#
# COMPACT_ATOMS: atom_id res chain seq x y z
N MET A 1 -48.98 -8.99 32.07
CA MET A 1 -50.39 -8.56 32.19
C MET A 1 -50.55 -7.80 33.50
N ARG A 2 -51.22 -6.64 33.51
CA ARG A 2 -51.40 -5.71 34.68
C ARG A 2 -50.05 -5.10 35.17
N HIS A 3 -49.88 -3.87 35.68
CA HIS A 3 -50.57 -2.56 35.74
C HIS A 3 -49.49 -1.51 36.22
N ALA A 4 -49.56 -0.18 36.06
CA ALA A 4 -50.39 0.74 35.24
C ALA A 4 -49.79 2.19 35.26
N VAL A 5 -50.08 3.00 34.21
CA VAL A 5 -50.31 4.48 34.19
C VAL A 5 -49.42 5.44 35.01
N SER A 6 -48.75 6.39 34.33
CA SER A 6 -49.14 7.83 34.37
C SER A 6 -48.41 8.69 33.31
N GLN A 7 -49.15 9.62 32.68
CA GLN A 7 -48.63 10.76 31.91
C GLN A 7 -49.10 12.05 32.60
N SER A 8 -48.34 13.14 32.48
CA SER A 8 -48.95 14.48 32.31
C SER A 8 -47.98 15.41 31.59
N SER A 9 -48.54 16.26 30.74
CA SER A 9 -47.88 17.34 30.01
C SER A 9 -48.46 18.68 30.46
N SER A 10 -47.71 19.77 30.31
CA SER A 10 -48.24 21.12 30.45
C SER A 10 -47.53 22.10 29.51
N GLU A 11 -48.33 22.88 28.79
CA GLU A 11 -47.91 24.06 28.01
C GLU A 11 -47.85 25.30 28.92
N PHE A 12 -47.14 26.36 28.51
CA PHE A 12 -47.49 27.72 28.96
C PHE A 12 -47.28 28.78 27.86
N LYS A 13 -48.11 29.83 27.93
CA LYS A 13 -48.31 30.87 26.89
C LYS A 13 -47.40 32.11 27.06
N ALA A 14 -47.50 33.04 26.10
CA ALA A 14 -46.51 34.08 25.77
C ALA A 14 -46.85 35.55 26.17
N SER A 15 -46.01 36.49 25.69
CA SER A 15 -46.13 37.97 25.61
C SER A 15 -45.46 38.78 26.77
N CYS A 16 -44.93 40.00 26.58
CA CYS A 16 -44.78 40.86 25.38
C CYS A 16 -43.72 42.00 25.55
N GLY A 17 -43.25 42.60 24.44
CA GLY A 17 -42.63 43.95 24.37
C GLY A 17 -41.08 44.04 24.40
N SER A 18 -40.39 44.93 23.66
CA SER A 18 -40.82 45.89 22.62
C SER A 18 -39.63 46.54 21.85
N HIS A 19 -39.82 46.83 20.54
CA HIS A 19 -38.97 47.67 19.63
C HIS A 19 -37.55 47.15 19.30
N VAL A 20 -36.99 47.26 18.08
CA VAL A 20 -36.96 48.39 17.12
C VAL A 20 -37.32 47.99 15.66
N VAL A 21 -37.65 48.99 14.83
CA VAL A 21 -38.26 48.94 13.49
C VAL A 21 -37.26 48.66 12.34
N ALA A 22 -37.72 47.94 11.31
CA ALA A 22 -37.01 47.71 10.05
C ALA A 22 -37.29 48.79 8.98
N LYS A 23 -36.41 48.93 7.99
CA LYS A 23 -36.76 49.49 6.67
C LYS A 23 -36.07 48.75 5.54
N ALA A 24 -36.86 48.38 4.53
CA ALA A 24 -36.40 47.81 3.27
C ALA A 24 -36.26 48.89 2.18
N GLY A 25 -35.51 48.58 1.12
CA GLY A 25 -35.42 49.38 -0.10
C GLY A 25 -35.17 48.47 -1.31
N GLN A 26 -35.95 48.64 -2.38
CA GLN A 26 -35.87 47.87 -3.63
C GLN A 26 -35.13 48.66 -4.73
N SER A 27 -34.91 48.00 -5.88
CA SER A 27 -34.37 48.52 -7.16
C SER A 27 -32.86 48.84 -7.17
N GLY A 28 -32.13 48.70 -8.28
CA GLY A 28 -32.50 48.19 -9.62
C GLY A 28 -31.44 48.57 -10.67
N ALA A 29 -31.56 47.99 -11.87
CA ALA A 29 -30.84 48.31 -13.11
C ALA A 29 -29.34 47.94 -13.24
N SER A 30 -29.04 47.30 -14.38
CA SER A 30 -27.74 47.24 -15.06
C SER A 30 -27.30 48.64 -15.53
N PRO A 31 -26.05 48.80 -16.00
CA PRO A 31 -25.93 49.07 -17.44
C PRO A 31 -24.77 48.36 -18.14
N GLU A 32 -25.01 48.00 -19.40
CA GLU A 32 -23.97 47.81 -20.41
C GLU A 32 -23.37 49.18 -20.78
N VAL A 33 -22.09 49.22 -21.16
CA VAL A 33 -21.50 50.35 -21.88
C VAL A 33 -20.64 49.83 -23.02
N GLU A 34 -21.25 49.63 -24.19
CA GLU A 34 -20.56 49.84 -25.45
C GLU A 34 -20.62 51.33 -25.82
N CYS A 35 -19.56 51.85 -26.44
CA CYS A 35 -19.63 53.04 -27.27
C CYS A 35 -18.65 52.93 -28.43
N ASN A 36 -19.20 52.78 -29.64
CA ASN A 36 -18.49 52.80 -30.92
C ASN A 36 -18.15 54.22 -31.36
N PHE A 37 -16.98 54.40 -31.98
CA PHE A 37 -16.69 55.32 -33.11
C PHE A 37 -15.32 54.90 -33.68
N GLY A 38 -15.07 54.85 -34.99
CA GLY A 38 -15.92 55.07 -36.16
C GLY A 38 -15.21 54.55 -37.43
N ALA A 39 -15.93 54.40 -38.54
CA ALA A 39 -15.43 53.73 -39.74
C ALA A 39 -14.51 54.61 -40.61
N CYS A 40 -13.65 53.98 -41.43
CA CYS A 40 -13.61 54.31 -42.86
C CYS A 40 -13.05 53.16 -43.72
N SER A 41 -13.55 53.07 -44.94
CA SER A 41 -13.14 52.16 -46.03
C SER A 41 -11.82 52.66 -46.70
N THR A 42 -11.20 52.04 -47.72
CA THR A 42 -11.73 51.31 -48.88
C THR A 42 -10.58 50.66 -49.70
N LEU A 43 -10.89 49.60 -50.46
CA LEU A 43 -10.32 49.20 -51.77
C LEU A 43 -8.81 48.89 -51.94
N GLY A 44 -8.53 47.73 -52.55
CA GLY A 44 -7.23 47.37 -53.15
C GLY A 44 -7.23 45.93 -53.67
N SER A 45 -7.29 45.71 -54.99
CA SER A 45 -7.66 44.41 -55.58
C SER A 45 -6.56 43.72 -56.40
N ARG A 46 -6.63 42.37 -56.41
CA ARG A 46 -6.17 41.42 -57.46
C ARG A 46 -4.69 40.96 -57.46
N PRO A 47 -4.40 39.79 -58.10
CA PRO A 47 -3.57 38.77 -57.43
C PRO A 47 -2.31 38.37 -58.20
N THR A 48 -1.43 37.58 -57.55
CA THR A 48 -0.44 36.77 -58.25
C THR A 48 -0.23 35.41 -57.59
N THR A 49 -0.33 34.39 -58.44
CA THR A 49 0.08 32.99 -58.25
C THR A 49 1.30 32.77 -57.35
N MET A 50 1.23 31.83 -56.41
CA MET A 50 2.41 31.25 -55.77
C MET A 50 2.41 29.72 -55.91
N PHE A 51 3.58 29.16 -56.20
CA PHE A 51 3.78 27.77 -56.57
C PHE A 51 3.54 26.79 -55.41
N LEU A 52 3.03 25.60 -55.75
CA LEU A 52 3.10 24.42 -54.89
C LEU A 52 4.56 23.99 -54.71
N SER A 53 5.03 23.90 -53.46
CA SER A 53 6.20 23.11 -53.12
C SER A 53 5.91 22.27 -51.87
N ASN A 54 5.83 20.94 -52.05
CA ASN A 54 5.72 20.00 -50.94
C ASN A 54 6.94 20.12 -50.02
N ARG A 55 6.71 20.44 -48.74
CA ARG A 55 7.65 20.14 -47.66
C ARG A 55 6.95 19.28 -46.62
N ALA A 56 7.30 17.99 -46.60
CA ALA A 56 6.94 17.10 -45.52
C ALA A 56 7.63 17.56 -44.23
N LEU A 57 6.84 18.03 -43.27
CA LEU A 57 7.30 18.30 -41.91
C LEU A 57 7.42 16.98 -41.14
N GLY A 58 8.54 16.28 -41.34
CA GLY A 58 8.93 15.16 -40.51
C GLY A 58 9.25 15.64 -39.09
N PHE A 59 8.35 15.41 -38.13
CA PHE A 59 8.63 15.63 -36.72
C PHE A 59 9.79 14.73 -36.26
N SER A 60 10.96 15.33 -36.03
CA SER A 60 12.17 14.57 -35.73
C SER A 60 12.17 14.05 -34.29
N LYS A 61 11.95 12.74 -34.12
CA LYS A 61 12.24 11.97 -32.89
C LYS A 61 13.76 11.99 -32.57
N ARG A 62 14.30 13.13 -32.09
CA ARG A 62 15.71 13.26 -31.67
C ARG A 62 15.90 14.22 -30.49
N TYR A 63 15.57 13.76 -29.28
CA TYR A 63 15.93 14.41 -28.01
C TYR A 63 16.48 13.44 -26.95
N TRP A 64 17.01 12.28 -27.38
CA TRP A 64 17.36 11.15 -26.51
C TRP A 64 18.85 10.80 -26.45
N LEU A 65 19.77 11.75 -26.69
CA LEU A 65 21.21 11.47 -26.65
C LEU A 65 22.02 12.46 -25.80
N ARG A 66 22.67 11.89 -24.77
CA ARG A 66 23.77 12.41 -23.93
C ARG A 66 23.47 13.59 -22.98
N ARG A 67 23.06 13.26 -21.76
CA ARG A 67 23.51 13.93 -20.51
C ARG A 67 23.75 12.89 -19.41
N THR A 68 24.83 13.06 -18.64
CA THR A 68 25.14 12.31 -17.41
C THR A 68 24.25 12.80 -16.27
N LEU A 69 23.65 11.88 -15.51
CA LEU A 69 22.41 12.11 -14.77
C LEU A 69 21.33 12.61 -15.75
N SER A 70 20.47 11.69 -16.20
CA SER A 70 19.36 12.04 -17.08
C SER A 70 18.61 13.25 -16.48
N SER A 71 18.41 14.30 -17.29
CA SER A 71 17.88 15.59 -16.78
C SER A 71 16.54 15.46 -16.03
N ARG A 72 15.81 14.39 -16.33
CA ARG A 72 14.62 13.89 -15.62
C ARG A 72 14.90 13.53 -14.16
N ALA A 73 15.89 12.68 -13.90
CA ALA A 73 16.26 12.23 -12.56
C ALA A 73 16.72 13.42 -11.69
N SER A 74 17.57 14.29 -12.24
CA SER A 74 18.01 15.50 -11.53
C SER A 74 16.83 16.38 -11.10
N GLY A 75 15.81 16.56 -11.95
CA GLY A 75 14.62 17.36 -11.62
C GLY A 75 13.81 16.77 -10.46
N VAL A 76 13.53 15.47 -10.51
CA VAL A 76 12.77 14.75 -9.46
C VAL A 76 13.52 14.78 -8.12
N LEU A 77 14.82 14.47 -8.12
CA LEU A 77 15.65 14.45 -6.92
C LEU A 77 15.77 15.84 -6.29
N SER A 78 16.02 16.88 -7.09
CA SER A 78 16.10 18.26 -6.60
C SER A 78 14.78 18.77 -6.02
N ALA A 79 13.63 18.40 -6.58
CA ALA A 79 12.32 18.80 -6.06
C ALA A 79 11.98 18.18 -4.68
N LEU A 80 12.69 17.10 -4.32
CA LEU A 80 12.63 16.41 -3.02
C LEU A 80 13.84 16.71 -2.13
N ASN A 81 14.66 17.71 -2.48
CA ASN A 81 15.89 18.09 -1.77
C ASN A 81 16.94 16.98 -1.65
N ILE A 82 16.89 15.94 -2.50
CA ILE A 82 17.92 14.90 -2.55
C ILE A 82 19.12 15.42 -3.35
N PRO A 83 20.35 15.36 -2.80
CA PRO A 83 21.55 15.76 -3.52
C PRO A 83 21.74 14.97 -4.83
N THR A 84 21.89 15.67 -5.94
CA THR A 84 22.20 15.08 -7.26
C THR A 84 23.71 14.90 -7.46
N ASN A 85 24.52 15.21 -6.46
CA ASN A 85 25.96 15.02 -6.43
C ASN A 85 26.41 14.53 -5.04
N GLY A 86 27.51 13.78 -5.01
CA GLY A 86 28.03 13.19 -3.77
C GLY A 86 27.27 11.94 -3.31
N GLU A 87 27.16 11.79 -1.99
CA GLU A 87 26.58 10.62 -1.32
C GLU A 87 25.52 11.06 -0.32
N VAL A 88 24.42 10.32 -0.27
CA VAL A 88 23.27 10.61 0.57
C VAL A 88 23.38 9.83 1.88
N ASN A 89 23.05 10.49 3.00
CA ASN A 89 22.99 9.87 4.32
C ASN A 89 21.77 8.92 4.40
N GLY A 90 22.02 7.65 4.71
CA GLY A 90 21.01 6.60 4.74
C GLY A 90 20.46 6.25 6.13
N VAL A 91 20.77 7.03 7.16
CA VAL A 91 20.29 6.85 8.53
C VAL A 91 19.69 8.15 9.05
N TYR A 92 18.52 8.06 9.70
CA TYR A 92 17.88 9.16 10.41
C TYR A 92 17.43 8.72 11.81
N ASP A 93 17.98 9.36 12.84
CA ASP A 93 17.71 9.09 14.26
C ASP A 93 17.36 10.39 15.01
N GLY A 94 16.66 11.29 14.32
CA GLY A 94 16.59 12.72 14.65
C GLY A 94 17.70 13.54 13.99
N GLN A 95 18.81 12.90 13.59
CA GLN A 95 19.88 13.51 12.79
C GLN A 95 20.22 12.61 11.60
N TRP A 96 20.58 13.22 10.46
CA TRP A 96 21.00 12.50 9.27
C TRP A 96 22.47 12.04 9.39
N ARG A 97 22.71 10.73 9.29
CA ARG A 97 24.05 10.10 9.34
C ARG A 97 24.14 8.90 8.37
N GLY A 98 25.21 8.13 8.47
CA GLY A 98 25.48 6.99 7.59
C GLY A 98 26.97 6.94 7.27
N SER A 99 27.63 5.92 7.79
CA SER A 99 29.06 5.64 7.60
C SER A 99 29.33 4.17 7.24
N GLY A 100 28.28 3.37 7.06
CA GLY A 100 28.35 2.02 6.53
C GLY A 100 28.63 1.95 5.03
N LYS A 101 28.38 0.77 4.47
CA LYS A 101 28.65 0.46 3.06
C LYS A 101 27.89 1.41 2.13
N ILE A 102 28.53 1.84 1.05
CA ILE A 102 27.84 2.57 -0.02
C ILE A 102 26.97 1.59 -0.82
N MET A 103 25.71 1.97 -1.01
CA MET A 103 24.75 1.27 -1.85
C MET A 103 24.29 2.15 -3.01
N GLU A 104 24.12 1.56 -4.20
CA GLU A 104 23.68 2.29 -5.39
C GLU A 104 22.19 2.10 -5.59
N SER A 105 21.44 3.21 -5.69
CA SER A 105 20.08 3.21 -6.22
C SER A 105 20.16 3.27 -7.74
N VAL A 106 19.46 2.39 -8.44
CA VAL A 106 19.61 2.18 -9.89
C VAL A 106 18.24 2.20 -10.57
N CYS A 107 18.10 3.02 -11.62
CA CYS A 107 16.86 3.12 -12.38
C CYS A 107 16.62 1.84 -13.20
N PRO A 108 15.49 1.13 -13.02
CA PRO A 108 15.19 -0.11 -13.75
C PRO A 108 14.91 0.10 -15.24
N THR A 109 14.61 1.33 -15.64
CA THR A 109 14.30 1.74 -17.02
C THR A 109 15.55 1.87 -17.88
N THR A 110 16.69 2.26 -17.28
CA THR A 110 17.91 2.65 -18.01
C THR A 110 19.20 2.01 -17.50
N GLY A 111 19.19 1.40 -16.31
CA GLY A 111 20.41 0.95 -15.62
C GLY A 111 21.26 2.10 -15.07
N GLU A 112 20.79 3.34 -15.08
CA GLU A 112 21.49 4.52 -14.56
C GLU A 112 21.53 4.52 -13.02
N VAL A 113 22.69 4.76 -12.42
CA VAL A 113 22.81 5.01 -10.97
C VAL A 113 22.21 6.37 -10.65
N LEU A 114 21.13 6.39 -9.88
CA LEU A 114 20.40 7.60 -9.48
C LEU A 114 21.15 8.36 -8.38
N ALA A 115 21.62 7.63 -7.36
CA ALA A 115 22.44 8.17 -6.29
C ALA A 115 23.17 7.03 -5.53
N ARG A 116 24.14 7.43 -4.70
CA ARG A 116 24.88 6.55 -3.78
C ARG A 116 24.48 6.88 -2.34
N VAL A 117 24.07 5.87 -1.58
CA VAL A 117 23.57 6.01 -0.21
C VAL A 117 24.54 5.34 0.75
N LYS A 118 24.98 6.04 1.80
CA LYS A 118 25.77 5.47 2.89
C LYS A 118 24.82 4.82 3.90
N THR A 119 24.86 3.50 4.01
CA THR A 119 24.00 2.74 4.93
C THR A 119 24.38 2.96 6.39
N ALA A 120 23.59 2.41 7.30
CA ALA A 120 24.02 2.20 8.67
C ALA A 120 25.24 1.27 8.74
N THR A 121 26.11 1.48 9.73
CA THR A 121 26.92 0.41 10.34
C THR A 121 26.09 -0.37 11.38
N PRO A 122 26.59 -1.49 11.93
CA PRO A 122 25.96 -2.14 13.09
C PRO A 122 25.80 -1.20 14.29
N GLU A 123 26.81 -0.37 14.56
CA GLU A 123 26.79 0.61 15.66
C GLU A 123 25.81 1.75 15.40
N GLU A 124 25.72 2.26 14.16
CA GLU A 124 24.70 3.26 13.80
C GLU A 124 23.28 2.69 13.89
N THR A 125 23.10 1.38 13.62
CA THR A 125 21.81 0.69 13.77
C THR A 125 21.39 0.62 15.24
N GLU A 126 22.31 0.21 16.12
CA GLU A 126 22.08 0.13 17.56
C GLU A 126 21.80 1.52 18.17
N VAL A 127 22.57 2.54 17.79
CA VAL A 127 22.34 3.93 18.23
C VAL A 127 20.98 4.46 17.77
N ALA A 128 20.57 4.16 16.52
CA ALA A 128 19.26 4.55 16.02
C ALA A 128 18.12 3.84 16.76
N LEU A 129 18.28 2.54 17.08
CA LEU A 129 17.31 1.78 17.87
C LEU A 129 17.18 2.33 19.29
N GLN A 130 18.29 2.54 20.00
CA GLN A 130 18.30 3.10 21.35
C GLN A 130 17.62 4.48 21.40
N ARG A 131 17.91 5.36 20.44
CA ARG A 131 17.21 6.66 20.31
C ARG A 131 15.72 6.53 20.01
N THR A 132 15.32 5.49 19.28
CA THR A 132 13.90 5.19 19.01
C THR A 132 13.17 4.80 20.32
N ARG A 133 13.82 4.06 21.23
CA ARG A 133 13.30 3.74 22.57
C ARG A 133 13.17 4.97 23.46
N GLU A 134 14.18 5.83 23.47
CA GLU A 134 14.18 7.10 24.20
C GLU A 134 13.06 8.03 23.71
N ALA A 135 12.88 8.10 22.40
CA ALA A 135 11.77 8.80 21.76
C ALA A 135 10.40 8.24 22.20
N TYR A 136 10.22 6.91 22.17
CA TYR A 136 9.00 6.24 22.65
C TYR A 136 8.64 6.61 24.09
N ALA A 137 9.62 6.66 25.00
CA ALA A 137 9.39 6.93 26.42
C ALA A 137 8.65 8.25 26.69
N SER A 138 8.90 9.27 25.86
CA SER A 138 8.17 10.55 25.87
C SER A 138 6.92 10.52 25.00
N PHE A 139 7.01 10.01 23.76
CA PHE A 139 5.94 10.05 22.77
C PHE A 139 4.67 9.29 23.19
N ARG A 140 4.82 8.18 23.94
CA ARG A 140 3.68 7.39 24.45
C ARG A 140 2.73 8.16 25.35
N ASN A 141 3.23 9.20 26.02
CA ASN A 141 2.45 10.07 26.92
C ASN A 141 1.71 11.20 26.18
N LEU A 142 2.04 11.46 24.91
CA LEU A 142 1.30 12.41 24.08
C LEU A 142 -0.11 11.84 23.80
N PRO A 143 -1.22 12.50 24.20
CA PRO A 143 -2.55 11.93 24.07
C PRO A 143 -2.89 11.53 22.63
N ALA A 144 -3.60 10.40 22.44
CA ALA A 144 -3.86 9.86 21.10
C ALA A 144 -4.43 10.89 20.10
N PRO A 145 -5.41 11.76 20.44
CA PRO A 145 -5.88 12.79 19.51
C PRO A 145 -4.84 13.85 19.12
N ARG A 146 -3.81 14.08 19.96
CA ARG A 146 -2.67 14.94 19.63
C ARG A 146 -1.69 14.23 18.68
N ARG A 147 -1.53 12.92 18.81
CA ARG A 147 -0.79 12.09 17.82
C ARG A 147 -1.52 12.06 16.47
N GLY A 148 -2.85 12.03 16.49
CA GLY A 148 -3.70 12.24 15.31
C GLY A 148 -3.42 13.57 14.61
N GLU A 149 -3.27 14.68 15.34
CA GLU A 149 -2.91 15.98 14.73
C GLU A 149 -1.52 15.95 14.04
N ILE A 150 -0.54 15.22 14.58
CA ILE A 150 0.75 15.00 13.89
C ILE A 150 0.54 14.25 12.57
N LEU A 151 -0.30 13.21 12.56
CA LEU A 151 -0.64 12.45 11.35
C LEU A 151 -1.35 13.31 10.30
N ARG A 152 -2.24 14.21 10.72
CA ARG A 152 -2.88 15.21 9.83
C ARG A 152 -1.86 16.17 9.19
N GLN A 153 -0.80 16.52 9.92
CA GLN A 153 0.28 17.34 9.39
C GLN A 153 1.21 16.56 8.44
N ILE A 154 1.53 15.30 8.75
CA ILE A 154 2.26 14.39 7.84
C ILE A 154 1.48 14.23 6.53
N ARG A 155 0.17 13.95 6.63
CA ARG A 155 -0.77 13.90 5.49
C ARG A 155 -0.72 15.16 4.62
N THR A 156 -0.66 16.34 5.25
CA THR A 156 -0.56 17.62 4.53
C THR A 156 0.78 17.73 3.81
N ALA A 157 1.90 17.48 4.50
CA ALA A 157 3.23 17.58 3.94
C ALA A 157 3.52 16.54 2.82
N LEU A 158 2.93 15.34 2.90
CA LEU A 158 2.93 14.35 1.82
C LEU A 158 2.10 14.82 0.61
N SER A 159 0.93 15.41 0.86
CA SER A 159 0.08 15.98 -0.20
C SER A 159 0.78 17.10 -0.98
N ASP A 160 1.56 17.95 -0.30
CA ASP A 160 2.35 19.03 -0.90
C ASP A 160 3.52 18.53 -1.77
N LYS A 161 3.84 17.23 -1.72
CA LYS A 161 4.94 16.56 -2.45
C LYS A 161 4.50 15.33 -3.23
N ARG A 162 3.20 15.13 -3.42
CA ARG A 162 2.62 13.87 -3.94
C ARG A 162 3.10 13.55 -5.35
N GLU A 163 3.20 14.55 -6.22
CA GLU A 163 3.61 14.38 -7.62
C GLU A 163 5.10 14.06 -7.76
N GLU A 164 5.94 14.71 -6.94
CA GLU A 164 7.39 14.51 -6.89
C GLU A 164 7.74 13.15 -6.28
N LEU A 165 7.12 12.79 -5.15
CA LEU A 165 7.27 11.49 -4.52
C LEU A 165 6.81 10.36 -5.46
N GLY A 166 5.66 10.53 -6.12
CA GLY A 166 5.17 9.56 -7.10
C GLY A 166 6.10 9.40 -8.30
N ALA A 167 6.69 10.50 -8.78
CA ALA A 167 7.72 10.45 -9.82
C ALA A 167 9.01 9.75 -9.35
N LEU A 168 9.42 9.91 -8.08
CA LEU A 168 10.57 9.21 -7.52
C LEU A 168 10.30 7.69 -7.40
N VAL A 169 9.12 7.30 -6.94
CA VAL A 169 8.69 5.88 -6.93
C VAL A 169 8.77 5.29 -8.33
N SER A 170 8.30 6.00 -9.36
CA SER A 170 8.42 5.54 -10.74
C SER A 170 9.84 5.46 -11.27
N LEU A 171 10.71 6.37 -10.85
CA LEU A 171 12.10 6.43 -11.28
C LEU A 171 12.97 5.34 -10.63
N GLU A 172 12.73 5.02 -9.36
CA GLU A 172 13.53 4.08 -8.55
C GLU A 172 12.93 2.66 -8.52
N MET A 173 11.61 2.51 -8.31
CA MET A 173 10.95 1.20 -8.29
C MET A 173 10.66 0.69 -9.72
N GLY A 174 10.19 1.56 -10.62
CA GLY A 174 9.89 1.25 -12.03
C GLY A 174 8.40 1.21 -12.40
N LYS A 175 7.48 1.38 -11.45
CA LYS A 175 6.03 1.46 -11.72
C LYS A 175 5.65 2.75 -12.45
N ILE A 176 4.56 2.76 -13.20
CA ILE A 176 4.12 3.92 -13.98
C ILE A 176 3.71 5.10 -13.08
N LYS A 177 3.85 6.36 -13.56
CA LYS A 177 3.69 7.57 -12.72
C LYS A 177 2.36 7.62 -11.98
N THR A 178 1.27 7.17 -12.61
CA THR A 178 -0.06 7.12 -12.00
C THR A 178 -0.12 6.16 -10.81
N GLU A 179 0.53 4.99 -10.89
CA GLU A 179 0.66 4.07 -9.75
C GLU A 179 1.60 4.64 -8.66
N GLY A 180 2.66 5.35 -9.04
CA GLY A 180 3.55 6.03 -8.07
C GLY A 180 2.83 7.13 -7.28
N ILE A 181 2.04 7.96 -7.96
CA ILE A 181 1.18 8.98 -7.32
C ILE A 181 0.11 8.32 -6.45
N GLY A 182 -0.52 7.26 -6.94
CA GLY A 182 -1.53 6.48 -6.20
C GLY A 182 -0.97 5.89 -4.91
N GLU A 183 0.26 5.38 -4.93
CA GLU A 183 0.91 4.85 -3.72
C GLU A 183 1.15 5.94 -2.65
N VAL A 184 1.53 7.16 -3.06
CA VAL A 184 1.66 8.28 -2.11
C VAL A 184 0.28 8.73 -1.62
N GLN A 185 -0.75 8.64 -2.47
CA GLN A 185 -2.13 8.91 -2.08
C GLN A 185 -2.64 7.91 -1.03
N GLU A 186 -2.31 6.61 -1.14
CA GLU A 186 -2.65 5.61 -0.10
C GLU A 186 -2.04 5.95 1.27
N PHE A 187 -0.84 6.55 1.31
CA PHE A 187 -0.25 7.04 2.57
C PHE A 187 -0.97 8.31 3.08
N ILE A 188 -1.33 9.24 2.20
CA ILE A 188 -2.15 10.42 2.56
C ILE A 188 -3.49 9.96 3.17
N ASP A 189 -4.14 8.96 2.58
CA ASP A 189 -5.47 8.48 2.96
C ASP A 189 -5.43 7.64 4.26
N ILE A 190 -4.42 6.79 4.49
CA ILE A 190 -4.29 6.11 5.80
C ILE A 190 -3.98 7.10 6.93
N CYS A 191 -3.28 8.21 6.66
CA CYS A 191 -3.10 9.23 7.68
C CYS A 191 -4.44 9.90 8.04
N ASP A 192 -5.31 10.22 7.08
CA ASP A 192 -6.66 10.73 7.35
C ASP A 192 -7.53 9.70 8.10
N TYR A 193 -7.45 8.40 7.76
CA TYR A 193 -8.08 7.32 8.54
C TYR A 193 -7.54 7.26 9.99
N ALA A 194 -6.22 7.34 10.15
CA ALA A 194 -5.55 7.26 11.45
C ALA A 194 -5.82 8.49 12.35
N VAL A 195 -6.12 9.66 11.76
CA VAL A 195 -6.65 10.83 12.49
C VAL A 195 -7.99 10.47 13.17
N GLY A 196 -8.91 9.84 12.45
CA GLY A 196 -10.18 9.34 13.01
C GLY A 196 -9.94 8.27 14.08
N LEU A 197 -9.13 7.27 13.76
CA LEU A 197 -8.79 6.16 14.64
C LEU A 197 -8.12 6.61 15.95
N SER A 198 -7.37 7.71 15.95
CA SER A 198 -6.75 8.31 17.15
C SER A 198 -7.74 8.72 18.25
N ARG A 199 -9.04 8.74 17.93
CA ARG A 199 -10.18 8.98 18.84
C ARG A 199 -11.05 7.73 19.09
N MET A 200 -10.70 6.59 18.50
CA MET A 200 -11.53 5.38 18.41
C MET A 200 -10.77 4.09 18.78
N MET A 201 -9.50 4.16 19.20
CA MET A 201 -8.74 3.03 19.79
C MET A 201 -9.28 2.66 21.18
N ASN A 202 -10.54 2.23 21.20
CA ASN A 202 -11.32 2.06 22.40
C ASN A 202 -11.01 0.74 23.11
N GLY A 203 -10.99 0.81 24.43
CA GLY A 203 -11.10 -0.36 25.29
C GLY A 203 -12.54 -0.89 25.40
N ARG A 204 -12.77 -1.78 26.36
CA ARG A 204 -14.12 -2.19 26.77
C ARG A 204 -14.32 -2.02 28.27
N VAL A 205 -15.55 -1.67 28.67
CA VAL A 205 -16.02 -1.82 30.05
C VAL A 205 -16.76 -3.14 30.11
N VAL A 206 -16.33 -4.03 31.00
CA VAL A 206 -16.90 -5.36 31.20
C VAL A 206 -17.55 -5.39 32.59
N ALA A 207 -18.80 -5.86 32.65
CA ALA A 207 -19.51 -6.01 33.91
C ALA A 207 -18.81 -7.06 34.78
N SER A 208 -18.48 -6.70 36.03
CA SER A 208 -17.94 -7.66 36.99
C SER A 208 -19.07 -8.46 37.64
N GLU A 209 -18.81 -9.74 37.92
CA GLU A 209 -19.67 -10.58 38.76
C GLU A 209 -19.58 -10.21 40.25
N ARG A 210 -18.56 -9.45 40.65
CA ARG A 210 -18.35 -8.99 42.03
C ARG A 210 -19.02 -7.62 42.26
N PRO A 211 -19.79 -7.44 43.34
CA PRO A 211 -20.22 -6.11 43.80
C PRO A 211 -19.03 -5.17 44.01
N GLY A 212 -19.21 -3.87 43.82
CA GLY A 212 -18.15 -2.87 44.02
C GLY A 212 -16.97 -2.93 43.04
N HIS A 213 -17.06 -3.75 41.97
CA HIS A 213 -15.97 -3.97 41.02
C HIS A 213 -16.33 -3.55 39.58
N SER A 214 -15.32 -3.07 38.85
CA SER A 214 -15.37 -2.86 37.40
C SER A 214 -14.20 -3.58 36.73
N ILE A 215 -14.41 -4.07 35.51
CA ILE A 215 -13.35 -4.66 34.68
C ILE A 215 -13.20 -3.80 33.42
N LEU A 216 -11.97 -3.38 33.11
CA LEU A 216 -11.62 -2.60 31.93
C LEU A 216 -10.65 -3.38 31.04
N GLU A 217 -10.98 -3.57 29.76
CA GLU A 217 -10.01 -3.98 28.76
C GLU A 217 -9.32 -2.73 28.20
N VAL A 218 -8.07 -2.48 28.58
CA VAL A 218 -7.35 -1.23 28.25
C VAL A 218 -6.26 -1.49 27.19
N PRO A 219 -6.36 -0.91 25.98
CA PRO A 219 -5.27 -0.92 25.00
C PRO A 219 -4.21 0.12 25.38
N ASN A 220 -2.95 -0.27 25.36
CA ASN A 220 -1.80 0.59 25.58
C ASN A 220 -0.79 0.47 24.43
N PRO A 221 0.05 1.49 24.17
CA PRO A 221 1.19 1.38 23.27
C PRO A 221 2.05 0.14 23.59
N LEU A 222 2.58 -0.50 22.55
CA LEU A 222 3.56 -1.57 22.68
C LEU A 222 4.91 -1.01 23.12
N GLY A 223 5.51 -0.17 22.27
CA GLY A 223 6.94 0.13 22.35
C GLY A 223 7.51 0.65 21.02
N VAL A 224 8.58 0.01 20.58
CA VAL A 224 9.21 0.20 19.28
C VAL A 224 8.63 -0.79 18.26
N VAL A 225 8.21 -0.25 17.12
CA VAL A 225 7.79 -1.01 15.94
C VAL A 225 8.91 -0.95 14.90
N ALA A 226 9.53 -2.08 14.56
CA ALA A 226 10.41 -2.15 13.40
C ALA A 226 9.56 -2.47 12.16
N VAL A 227 9.71 -1.66 11.10
CA VAL A 227 9.07 -1.90 9.81
C VAL A 227 10.13 -2.29 8.80
N LEU A 228 9.99 -3.45 8.18
CA LEU A 228 10.87 -3.98 7.15
C LEU A 228 10.08 -4.12 5.85
N SER A 229 10.20 -3.16 4.92
CA SER A 229 9.35 -3.08 3.72
C SER A 229 10.02 -3.62 2.45
N ALA A 230 9.19 -4.13 1.53
CA ALA A 230 9.60 -4.60 0.21
C ALA A 230 9.84 -3.46 -0.80
N PHE A 231 10.47 -3.77 -1.93
CA PHE A 231 10.81 -2.80 -2.99
C PHE A 231 9.60 -2.29 -3.78
N ASN A 232 8.51 -3.05 -3.82
CA ASN A 232 7.45 -2.89 -4.81
C ASN A 232 6.36 -1.89 -4.40
N PHE A 233 6.24 -1.63 -3.10
CA PHE A 233 5.49 -0.52 -2.51
C PHE A 233 6.40 0.17 -1.47
N PRO A 234 7.42 0.93 -1.92
CA PRO A 234 8.44 1.51 -1.04
C PRO A 234 7.94 2.68 -0.18
N VAL A 235 6.68 3.11 -0.34
CA VAL A 235 6.03 4.20 0.40
C VAL A 235 4.79 3.71 1.15
N ALA A 236 3.83 3.08 0.48
CA ALA A 236 2.51 2.78 1.08
C ALA A 236 2.59 1.81 2.27
N VAL A 237 3.35 0.72 2.17
CA VAL A 237 3.51 -0.28 3.24
C VAL A 237 4.10 0.35 4.51
N TYR A 238 5.12 1.20 4.37
CA TYR A 238 5.65 1.95 5.51
C TYR A 238 4.60 2.92 6.05
N GLY A 239 3.87 3.60 5.16
CA GLY A 239 2.83 4.55 5.52
C GLY A 239 1.69 3.92 6.33
N TRP A 240 1.20 2.75 5.92
CA TRP A 240 0.17 2.00 6.65
C TRP A 240 0.62 1.65 8.06
N ASN A 241 1.85 1.12 8.19
CA ASN A 241 2.43 0.79 9.49
C ASN A 241 2.65 2.02 10.37
N LEU A 242 3.28 3.07 9.83
CA LEU A 242 3.59 4.29 10.57
C LEU A 242 2.31 4.97 11.08
N ALA A 243 1.28 5.08 10.24
CA ALA A 243 0.04 5.75 10.61
C ALA A 243 -0.65 5.06 11.81
N LEU A 244 -0.77 3.73 11.78
CA LEU A 244 -1.33 2.96 12.91
C LEU A 244 -0.40 2.98 14.12
N SER A 245 0.91 2.84 13.91
CA SER A 245 1.94 2.85 14.96
C SER A 245 1.96 4.15 15.76
N LEU A 246 1.98 5.30 15.07
CA LEU A 246 1.95 6.63 15.71
C LEU A 246 0.60 6.93 16.36
N ALA A 247 -0.53 6.54 15.74
CA ALA A 247 -1.84 6.68 16.36
C ALA A 247 -1.92 5.86 17.66
N ALA A 248 -1.37 4.65 17.69
CA ALA A 248 -1.26 3.78 18.86
C ALA A 248 -0.29 4.31 19.94
N GLY A 249 0.65 5.18 19.58
CA GLY A 249 1.61 5.81 20.51
C GLY A 249 2.96 5.13 20.61
N ASN A 250 3.30 4.31 19.62
CA ASN A 250 4.60 3.67 19.49
C ASN A 250 5.63 4.61 18.83
N ALA A 251 6.91 4.32 18.98
CA ALA A 251 7.94 4.83 18.06
C ALA A 251 8.22 3.80 16.97
N THR A 252 8.68 4.24 15.80
CA THR A 252 8.86 3.38 14.62
C THR A 252 10.28 3.52 14.07
N ILE A 253 10.95 2.40 13.80
CA ILE A 253 12.23 2.35 13.08
C ILE A 253 12.07 1.60 11.75
N TRP A 254 12.42 2.25 10.65
CA TRP A 254 12.20 1.73 9.31
C TRP A 254 13.49 1.21 8.68
N LYS A 255 13.45 -0.02 8.18
CA LYS A 255 14.49 -0.66 7.36
C LYS A 255 13.88 -0.97 5.97
N PRO A 256 14.02 -0.09 4.97
CA PRO A 256 13.40 -0.27 3.65
C PRO A 256 14.13 -1.31 2.80
N SER A 257 13.56 -1.67 1.64
CA SER A 257 14.30 -2.45 0.65
C SER A 257 15.64 -1.79 0.30
N PRO A 258 16.75 -2.56 0.23
CA PRO A 258 18.04 -2.08 -0.24
C PRO A 258 17.97 -1.35 -1.60
N THR A 259 17.02 -1.72 -2.45
CA THR A 259 16.91 -1.22 -3.83
C THR A 259 16.01 0.01 -4.00
N THR A 260 15.35 0.49 -2.93
CA THR A 260 14.52 1.71 -2.96
C THR A 260 14.84 2.71 -1.82
N PRO A 261 16.13 3.04 -1.58
CA PRO A 261 16.50 3.90 -0.46
C PRO A 261 16.10 5.36 -0.67
N LEU A 262 16.01 5.86 -1.91
CA LEU A 262 15.72 7.28 -2.16
C LEU A 262 14.25 7.63 -1.87
N CYS A 263 13.31 6.76 -2.25
CA CYS A 263 11.90 6.88 -1.81
C CYS A 263 11.83 6.98 -0.28
N SER A 264 12.62 6.16 0.40
CA SER A 264 12.63 6.06 1.86
C SER A 264 13.21 7.31 2.53
N ILE A 265 14.30 7.84 1.97
CA ILE A 265 14.94 9.09 2.42
C ILE A 265 14.03 10.30 2.16
N ALA A 266 13.35 10.36 1.01
CA ALA A 266 12.41 11.43 0.69
C ALA A 266 11.23 11.46 1.68
N VAL A 267 10.57 10.31 1.88
CA VAL A 267 9.45 10.18 2.83
C VAL A 267 9.87 10.51 4.25
N THR A 268 11.02 9.98 4.70
CA THR A 268 11.57 10.28 6.03
C THR A 268 11.87 11.76 6.19
N SER A 269 12.36 12.44 5.15
CA SER A 269 12.62 13.89 5.19
C SER A 269 11.34 14.71 5.38
N VAL A 270 10.26 14.36 4.67
CA VAL A 270 8.94 15.01 4.82
C VAL A 270 8.40 14.84 6.25
N ILE A 271 8.50 13.64 6.82
CA ILE A 271 8.05 13.36 8.19
C ILE A 271 8.93 14.07 9.23
N ALA A 272 10.26 14.06 9.03
CA ALA A 272 11.23 14.72 9.91
C ALA A 272 10.95 16.22 10.07
N GLU A 273 10.54 16.91 9.01
CA GLU A 273 10.13 18.31 9.09
C GLU A 273 8.88 18.52 9.97
N VAL A 274 7.89 17.63 9.89
CA VAL A 274 6.67 17.72 10.69
C VAL A 274 6.97 17.44 12.17
N LEU A 275 7.77 16.40 12.47
CA LEU A 275 8.19 16.12 13.84
C LEU A 275 8.97 17.30 14.45
N LYS A 276 9.91 17.87 13.69
CA LYS A 276 10.68 19.06 14.10
C LYS A 276 9.79 20.29 14.34
N LYS A 277 8.75 20.52 13.53
CA LYS A 277 7.80 21.64 13.69
C LYS A 277 6.91 21.51 14.95
N ASN A 278 6.87 20.33 15.59
CA ASN A 278 6.10 20.05 16.80
C ASN A 278 6.99 19.74 18.02
N ASP A 279 8.29 20.05 17.95
CA ASP A 279 9.30 19.75 18.99
C ASP A 279 9.34 18.27 19.44
N LEU A 280 8.99 17.35 18.53
CA LEU A 280 9.03 15.91 18.79
C LEU A 280 10.41 15.32 18.44
N PRO A 281 10.90 14.31 19.21
CA PRO A 281 12.12 13.60 18.85
C PRO A 281 11.99 12.96 17.47
N GLY A 282 12.88 13.29 16.53
CA GLY A 282 12.80 12.75 15.16
C GLY A 282 12.90 11.21 15.11
N ALA A 283 13.56 10.59 16.08
CA ALA A 283 13.62 9.13 16.24
C ALA A 283 12.26 8.47 16.57
N VAL A 284 11.17 9.22 16.75
CA VAL A 284 9.80 8.66 16.72
C VAL A 284 9.49 8.00 15.37
N ALA A 285 10.11 8.48 14.28
CA ALA A 285 10.04 7.89 12.94
C ALA A 285 11.46 7.75 12.35
N GLY A 286 12.26 6.85 12.93
CA GLY A 286 13.64 6.60 12.52
C GLY A 286 13.76 5.80 11.21
N LEU A 287 14.90 5.94 10.54
CA LEU A 287 15.27 5.22 9.31
C LEU A 287 16.68 4.64 9.42
N VAL A 288 16.85 3.37 9.04
CA VAL A 288 18.15 2.70 8.88
C VAL A 288 18.18 1.91 7.56
N THR A 289 18.77 2.50 6.53
CA THR A 289 19.05 1.76 5.27
C THR A 289 20.22 0.79 5.47
N GLY A 290 20.19 -0.36 4.79
CA GLY A 290 21.21 -1.41 4.95
C GLY A 290 20.80 -2.74 4.29
N GLY A 291 21.62 -3.79 4.46
CA GLY A 291 21.39 -5.12 3.90
C GLY A 291 20.57 -6.04 4.81
N SER A 292 20.83 -7.35 4.76
CA SER A 292 20.22 -8.30 5.69
C SER A 292 20.74 -8.13 7.11
N ASP A 293 21.99 -7.71 7.27
CA ASP A 293 22.66 -7.34 8.53
C ASP A 293 21.83 -6.38 9.40
N VAL A 294 21.40 -5.24 8.84
CA VAL A 294 20.56 -4.26 9.56
C VAL A 294 19.17 -4.84 9.86
N GLY A 295 18.64 -5.68 8.96
CA GLY A 295 17.36 -6.36 9.17
C GLY A 295 17.44 -7.37 10.32
N GLU A 296 18.48 -8.21 10.34
CA GLU A 296 18.74 -9.22 11.35
C GLU A 296 18.98 -8.59 12.72
N ALA A 297 19.69 -7.45 12.81
CA ALA A 297 19.85 -6.71 14.06
C ALA A 297 18.50 -6.28 14.67
N LEU A 298 17.63 -5.62 13.89
CA LEU A 298 16.30 -5.21 14.36
C LEU A 298 15.38 -6.40 14.68
N VAL A 299 15.46 -7.46 13.87
CA VAL A 299 14.64 -8.67 14.01
C VAL A 299 14.99 -9.43 15.28
N ASN A 300 16.27 -9.55 15.63
CA ASN A 300 16.73 -10.27 16.83
C ASN A 300 16.74 -9.43 18.11
N SER A 301 16.64 -8.10 18.02
CA SER A 301 16.72 -7.25 19.21
C SER A 301 15.49 -7.39 20.12
N HIS A 302 15.72 -7.62 21.42
CA HIS A 302 14.69 -7.59 22.46
C HIS A 302 14.05 -6.20 22.63
N ASP A 303 14.68 -5.17 22.07
CA ASP A 303 14.27 -3.78 22.20
C ASP A 303 13.24 -3.32 21.15
N VAL A 304 12.75 -4.28 20.35
CA VAL A 304 11.69 -4.13 19.35
C VAL A 304 10.52 -5.05 19.71
N GLU A 305 9.44 -4.50 20.25
CA GLU A 305 8.26 -5.27 20.68
C GLU A 305 7.44 -5.84 19.51
N LEU A 306 7.45 -5.17 18.35
CA LEU A 306 6.74 -5.59 17.13
C LEU A 306 7.63 -5.44 15.89
N VAL A 307 7.78 -6.51 15.12
CA VAL A 307 8.33 -6.45 13.76
C VAL A 307 7.21 -6.59 12.75
N SER A 308 6.96 -5.55 11.96
CA SER A 308 6.18 -5.66 10.72
C SER A 308 7.15 -5.95 9.58
N PHE A 309 6.96 -7.07 8.89
CA PHE A 309 7.80 -7.50 7.77
C PHE A 309 6.94 -7.80 6.53
N THR A 310 7.29 -7.13 5.44
CA THR A 310 6.67 -7.30 4.13
C THR A 310 7.70 -7.80 3.13
N GLY A 311 7.46 -8.96 2.50
CA GLY A 311 8.43 -9.54 1.55
C GLY A 311 8.21 -11.03 1.26
N SER A 312 9.23 -11.69 0.71
CA SER A 312 9.09 -13.10 0.29
C SER A 312 8.80 -14.05 1.47
N GLU A 313 7.98 -15.08 1.25
CA GLU A 313 7.64 -16.12 2.23
C GLU A 313 8.88 -16.76 2.89
N ARG A 314 9.95 -16.96 2.10
CA ARG A 314 11.23 -17.53 2.57
C ARG A 314 11.88 -16.68 3.66
N VAL A 315 11.90 -15.36 3.50
CA VAL A 315 12.49 -14.44 4.48
C VAL A 315 11.52 -14.20 5.64
N GLY A 316 10.22 -14.08 5.36
CA GLY A 316 9.19 -13.96 6.39
C GLY A 316 9.19 -15.12 7.39
N ARG A 317 9.47 -16.34 6.94
CA ARG A 317 9.67 -17.50 7.84
C ARG A 317 10.83 -17.32 8.81
N LEU A 318 11.98 -16.84 8.32
CA LEU A 318 13.17 -16.59 9.15
C LEU A 318 12.90 -15.48 10.17
N VAL A 319 12.25 -14.39 9.74
CA VAL A 319 11.84 -13.29 10.62
C VAL A 319 10.86 -13.78 11.69
N GLY A 320 9.80 -14.51 11.30
CA GLY A 320 8.83 -15.08 12.23
C GLY A 320 9.47 -15.98 13.28
N GLN A 321 10.41 -16.84 12.88
CA GLN A 321 11.15 -17.72 13.79
C GLN A 321 12.03 -16.93 14.78
N ALA A 322 12.80 -15.95 14.29
CA ALA A 322 13.70 -15.14 15.12
C ALA A 322 12.95 -14.24 16.11
N VAL A 323 11.84 -13.62 15.69
CA VAL A 323 11.03 -12.78 16.59
C VAL A 323 10.29 -13.64 17.63
N ALA A 324 9.78 -14.81 17.22
CA ALA A 324 9.13 -15.74 18.15
C ALA A 324 10.11 -16.30 19.20
N SER A 325 11.38 -16.56 18.85
CA SER A 325 12.37 -17.08 19.81
C SER A 325 12.68 -16.12 20.96
N ARG A 326 12.37 -14.83 20.79
CA ARG A 326 12.48 -13.77 21.81
C ARG A 326 11.13 -13.26 22.32
N PHE A 327 10.04 -13.98 22.04
CA PHE A 327 8.65 -13.62 22.41
C PHE A 327 8.15 -12.26 21.90
N GLY A 328 8.71 -11.74 20.81
CA GLY A 328 8.22 -10.52 20.16
C GLY A 328 6.94 -10.76 19.35
N LYS A 329 6.22 -9.69 18.99
CA LYS A 329 5.08 -9.75 18.07
C LYS A 329 5.56 -9.62 16.62
N THR A 330 4.82 -10.23 15.69
CA THR A 330 5.02 -10.01 14.25
C THR A 330 3.73 -9.58 13.56
N ILE A 331 3.88 -8.77 12.52
CA ILE A 331 2.94 -8.65 11.39
C ILE A 331 3.72 -9.17 10.19
N LEU A 332 3.20 -10.20 9.51
CA LEU A 332 3.86 -10.81 8.36
C LEU A 332 2.93 -10.67 7.15
N GLU A 333 3.38 -9.87 6.17
CA GLU A 333 2.70 -9.64 4.88
C GLU A 333 3.56 -10.20 3.75
N LEU A 334 3.32 -11.47 3.41
CA LEU A 334 4.22 -12.26 2.57
C LEU A 334 3.68 -12.45 1.14
N GLY A 335 4.21 -13.45 0.43
CA GLY A 335 3.90 -13.70 -0.98
C GLY A 335 2.43 -14.00 -1.27
N GLY A 336 2.00 -13.68 -2.50
CA GLY A 336 0.64 -13.88 -2.98
C GLY A 336 0.62 -14.59 -4.34
N ASN A 337 -0.06 -15.74 -4.40
CA ASN A 337 -0.26 -16.52 -5.63
C ASN A 337 -1.74 -16.47 -6.06
N ASN A 338 -2.18 -15.25 -6.32
CA ASN A 338 -3.60 -14.88 -6.37
C ASN A 338 -4.29 -15.45 -7.62
N ALA A 339 -5.51 -15.96 -7.43
CA ALA A 339 -6.32 -16.54 -8.50
C ALA A 339 -7.54 -15.69 -8.84
N SER A 340 -7.96 -15.77 -10.10
CA SER A 340 -9.21 -15.21 -10.61
C SER A 340 -10.03 -16.33 -11.25
N ILE A 341 -11.25 -16.55 -10.77
CA ILE A 341 -12.20 -17.57 -11.25
C ILE A 341 -13.31 -16.87 -12.05
N VAL A 342 -13.55 -17.30 -13.29
CA VAL A 342 -14.59 -16.72 -14.17
C VAL A 342 -15.65 -17.76 -14.50
N MET A 343 -16.86 -17.55 -13.99
CA MET A 343 -18.05 -18.37 -14.24
C MET A 343 -18.68 -18.05 -15.61
N PRO A 344 -19.53 -18.91 -16.19
CA PRO A 344 -20.10 -18.67 -17.52
C PRO A 344 -21.13 -17.54 -17.55
N ASP A 345 -21.65 -17.15 -16.37
CA ASP A 345 -22.59 -16.03 -16.19
C ASP A 345 -21.87 -14.69 -15.88
N ALA A 346 -20.54 -14.67 -15.87
CA ALA A 346 -19.74 -13.49 -15.59
C ALA A 346 -19.92 -12.40 -16.65
N ASP A 347 -19.83 -11.14 -16.22
CA ASP A 347 -19.73 -10.03 -17.16
C ASP A 347 -18.32 -9.97 -17.78
N LEU A 348 -18.17 -10.52 -18.98
CA LEU A 348 -16.88 -10.55 -19.67
C LEU A 348 -16.33 -9.15 -19.99
N SER A 349 -17.20 -8.13 -20.12
CA SER A 349 -16.76 -6.76 -20.37
C SER A 349 -16.10 -6.12 -19.14
N LEU A 350 -16.42 -6.63 -17.95
CA LEU A 350 -15.81 -6.23 -16.67
C LEU A 350 -14.62 -7.15 -16.30
N ALA A 351 -14.80 -8.46 -16.44
CA ALA A 351 -13.83 -9.46 -16.01
C ALA A 351 -12.53 -9.44 -16.83
N ILE A 352 -12.61 -9.24 -18.16
CA ILE A 352 -11.41 -9.26 -19.02
C ILE A 352 -10.47 -8.07 -18.71
N PRO A 353 -10.94 -6.80 -18.63
CA PRO A 353 -10.10 -5.69 -18.17
C PRO A 353 -9.58 -5.86 -16.73
N GLY A 354 -10.41 -6.40 -15.82
CA GLY A 354 -10.03 -6.65 -14.43
C GLY A 354 -8.87 -7.65 -14.29
N VAL A 355 -8.94 -8.77 -15.02
CA VAL A 355 -7.86 -9.78 -15.08
C VAL A 355 -6.62 -9.22 -15.79
N PHE A 356 -6.79 -8.48 -16.88
CA PHE A 356 -5.69 -7.84 -17.61
C PHE A 356 -4.90 -6.88 -16.69
N PHE A 357 -5.57 -5.95 -16.04
CA PHE A 357 -4.93 -5.01 -15.11
C PHE A 357 -4.33 -5.72 -13.89
N GLY A 358 -5.04 -6.70 -13.33
CA GLY A 358 -4.57 -7.47 -12.18
C GLY A 358 -3.29 -8.27 -12.46
N SER A 359 -3.07 -8.73 -13.69
CA SER A 359 -1.88 -9.50 -14.06
C SER A 359 -0.73 -8.66 -14.63
N VAL A 360 -1.05 -7.63 -15.44
CA VAL A 360 -0.05 -6.79 -16.14
C VAL A 360 0.39 -5.56 -15.31
N GLY A 361 -0.48 -5.04 -14.44
CA GLY A 361 -0.21 -3.86 -13.61
C GLY A 361 1.08 -3.99 -12.79
N THR A 362 1.83 -2.90 -12.66
CA THR A 362 3.17 -2.89 -12.03
C THR A 362 4.15 -3.95 -12.62
N ALA A 363 3.97 -4.34 -13.89
CA ALA A 363 4.66 -5.47 -14.52
C ALA A 363 4.55 -6.80 -13.73
N GLY A 364 3.39 -7.07 -13.12
CA GLY A 364 3.14 -8.29 -12.33
C GLY A 364 3.80 -8.30 -10.94
N GLN A 365 4.41 -7.20 -10.52
CA GLN A 365 5.20 -7.07 -9.28
C GLN A 365 4.40 -6.55 -8.08
N ARG A 366 3.08 -6.73 -8.04
CA ARG A 366 2.28 -6.59 -6.82
C ARG A 366 2.27 -7.92 -6.06
N CYS A 367 2.17 -7.87 -4.74
CA CYS A 367 1.81 -9.05 -3.93
C CYS A 367 0.41 -9.56 -4.33
N THR A 368 -0.49 -8.65 -4.70
CA THR A 368 -1.87 -8.91 -5.16
C THR A 368 -2.03 -9.17 -6.66
N SER A 369 -0.94 -9.33 -7.43
CA SER A 369 -1.03 -9.59 -8.88
C SER A 369 -1.77 -10.90 -9.18
N THR A 370 -2.64 -10.91 -10.19
CA THR A 370 -3.29 -12.14 -10.66
C THR A 370 -2.27 -13.01 -11.39
N ARG A 371 -1.97 -14.20 -10.82
CA ARG A 371 -0.99 -15.17 -11.37
C ARG A 371 -1.65 -16.44 -11.91
N ARG A 372 -2.83 -16.77 -11.39
CA ARG A 372 -3.63 -17.93 -11.80
C ARG A 372 -4.98 -17.45 -12.35
N LEU A 373 -5.38 -17.95 -13.51
CA LEU A 373 -6.68 -17.68 -14.12
C LEU A 373 -7.42 -19.00 -14.33
N PHE A 374 -8.57 -19.15 -13.70
CA PHE A 374 -9.45 -20.31 -13.86
C PHE A 374 -10.69 -19.87 -14.62
N LEU A 375 -10.96 -20.52 -15.75
CA LEU A 375 -12.05 -20.18 -16.68
C LEU A 375 -13.01 -21.35 -16.80
N HIS A 376 -14.31 -21.11 -16.64
CA HIS A 376 -15.30 -22.12 -16.94
C HIS A 376 -15.24 -22.51 -18.43
N ARG A 377 -15.38 -23.81 -18.74
CA ARG A 377 -15.22 -24.37 -20.09
C ARG A 377 -15.95 -23.59 -21.19
N ASP A 378 -17.21 -23.24 -20.94
CA ASP A 378 -18.07 -22.54 -21.90
C ASP A 378 -17.56 -21.16 -22.37
N ILE A 379 -16.78 -20.45 -21.53
CA ILE A 379 -16.29 -19.09 -21.84
C ILE A 379 -14.78 -19.04 -22.10
N ALA A 380 -14.05 -20.13 -21.85
CA ALA A 380 -12.58 -20.12 -21.83
C ALA A 380 -11.95 -19.67 -23.16
N ALA A 381 -12.44 -20.18 -24.29
CA ALA A 381 -11.91 -19.85 -25.62
C ALA A 381 -12.12 -18.37 -26.00
N GLU A 382 -13.31 -17.83 -25.75
CA GLU A 382 -13.64 -16.43 -26.01
C GLU A 382 -12.82 -15.49 -25.10
N PHE A 383 -12.74 -15.83 -23.81
CA PHE A 383 -12.02 -15.06 -22.82
C PHE A 383 -10.53 -14.95 -23.16
N LEU A 384 -9.87 -16.08 -23.46
CA LEU A 384 -8.44 -16.13 -23.76
C LEU A 384 -8.10 -15.36 -25.04
N GLU A 385 -8.90 -15.48 -26.10
CA GLU A 385 -8.67 -14.74 -27.35
C GLU A 385 -8.86 -13.22 -27.19
N LYS A 386 -9.83 -12.78 -26.38
CA LYS A 386 -9.99 -11.36 -26.04
C LYS A 386 -8.86 -10.85 -25.14
N LEU A 387 -8.48 -11.60 -24.10
CA LEU A 387 -7.40 -11.25 -23.18
C LEU A 387 -6.05 -11.16 -23.92
N ARG A 388 -5.77 -12.11 -24.81
CA ARG A 388 -4.58 -12.15 -25.67
C ARG A 388 -4.45 -10.90 -26.53
N LYS A 389 -5.55 -10.37 -27.08
CA LYS A 389 -5.54 -9.11 -27.83
C LYS A 389 -5.11 -7.91 -26.97
N LEU A 390 -5.55 -7.84 -25.71
CA LEU A 390 -5.08 -6.80 -24.78
C LEU A 390 -3.57 -6.96 -24.49
N TYR A 391 -3.10 -8.17 -24.20
CA TYR A 391 -1.67 -8.46 -23.99
C TYR A 391 -0.79 -8.09 -25.19
N LEU A 392 -1.27 -8.32 -26.41
CA LEU A 392 -0.56 -7.96 -27.64
C LEU A 392 -0.63 -6.46 -27.96
N SER A 393 -1.54 -5.71 -27.35
CA SER A 393 -1.70 -4.26 -27.56
C SER A 393 -0.85 -3.39 -26.62
N VAL A 394 -0.32 -3.96 -25.52
CA VAL A 394 0.45 -3.19 -24.54
C VAL A 394 1.91 -3.08 -24.97
N GLU A 395 2.39 -1.85 -25.12
CA GLU A 395 3.79 -1.54 -25.39
C GLU A 395 4.47 -1.02 -24.10
N PRO A 396 5.75 -1.35 -23.87
CA PRO A 396 6.51 -0.87 -22.74
C PRO A 396 6.91 0.59 -22.96
N GLY A 397 7.11 1.30 -21.87
CA GLY A 397 7.50 2.70 -21.94
C GLY A 397 8.33 3.15 -20.75
N ASP A 398 8.80 4.38 -20.85
CA ASP A 398 9.37 5.10 -19.72
C ASP A 398 8.26 5.37 -18.69
N PRO A 399 8.36 4.88 -17.45
CA PRO A 399 7.29 5.02 -16.46
C PRO A 399 6.96 6.47 -16.07
N LEU A 400 7.82 7.45 -16.38
CA LEU A 400 7.51 8.88 -16.20
C LEU A 400 6.67 9.49 -17.32
N VAL A 401 6.48 8.80 -18.45
CA VAL A 401 5.61 9.25 -19.55
C VAL A 401 4.16 8.88 -19.24
N GLN A 402 3.25 9.85 -19.39
CA GLN A 402 1.86 9.75 -18.93
C GLN A 402 1.07 8.59 -19.54
N ASP A 403 1.31 8.27 -20.81
CA ASP A 403 0.59 7.21 -21.54
C ASP A 403 1.22 5.82 -21.40
N THR A 404 2.31 5.68 -20.63
CA THR A 404 2.96 4.37 -20.39
C THR A 404 2.08 3.50 -19.49
N LEU A 405 1.71 2.31 -19.99
CA LEU A 405 0.94 1.31 -19.22
C LEU A 405 1.80 0.15 -18.69
N LEU A 406 3.00 -0.06 -19.26
CA LEU A 406 3.92 -1.12 -18.86
C LEU A 406 5.32 -0.56 -18.58
N GLY A 407 5.71 -0.55 -17.30
CA GLY A 407 7.08 -0.27 -16.86
C GLY A 407 7.99 -1.50 -16.91
N PRO A 408 9.28 -1.34 -16.56
CA PRO A 408 10.24 -2.44 -16.47
C PRO A 408 10.03 -3.34 -15.23
N MET A 409 10.62 -4.53 -15.25
CA MET A 409 10.91 -5.28 -14.03
C MET A 409 11.86 -4.49 -13.13
N HIS A 410 11.79 -4.67 -11.82
CA HIS A 410 12.53 -3.84 -10.88
C HIS A 410 14.06 -4.04 -10.95
N ASN A 411 14.55 -5.23 -11.29
CA ASN A 411 15.98 -5.46 -11.50
C ASN A 411 16.27 -6.70 -12.37
N LYS A 412 17.54 -6.87 -12.74
CA LYS A 412 18.02 -8.02 -13.54
C LYS A 412 17.77 -9.38 -12.88
N ALA A 413 17.74 -9.47 -11.55
CA ALA A 413 17.42 -10.74 -10.87
C ALA A 413 15.94 -11.12 -11.07
N ALA A 414 15.03 -10.15 -11.07
CA ALA A 414 13.62 -10.38 -11.41
C ALA A 414 13.43 -10.78 -12.89
N VAL A 415 14.24 -10.24 -13.81
CA VAL A 415 14.28 -10.69 -15.21
C VAL A 415 14.76 -12.14 -15.32
N ASN A 416 15.80 -12.53 -14.57
CA ASN A 416 16.28 -13.93 -14.56
C ASN A 416 15.23 -14.90 -13.99
N VAL A 417 14.44 -14.46 -13.00
CA VAL A 417 13.30 -15.24 -12.48
C VAL A 417 12.23 -15.42 -13.55
N TYR A 418 11.89 -14.35 -14.29
CA TYR A 418 10.98 -14.44 -15.44
C TYR A 418 11.49 -15.45 -16.48
N ASP A 419 12.74 -15.31 -16.94
CA ASP A 419 13.33 -16.22 -17.94
C ASP A 419 13.29 -17.69 -17.47
N SER A 420 13.69 -17.94 -16.22
CA SER A 420 13.70 -19.29 -15.62
C SER A 420 12.31 -19.93 -15.58
N THR A 421 11.25 -19.13 -15.43
CA THR A 421 9.86 -19.61 -15.47
C THR A 421 9.40 -19.86 -16.92
N ILE A 422 9.84 -19.06 -17.90
CA ILE A 422 9.59 -19.33 -19.33
C ILE A 422 10.27 -20.64 -19.78
N ASP A 423 11.54 -20.84 -19.40
CA ASP A 423 12.27 -22.08 -19.68
C ASP A 423 11.56 -23.30 -19.07
N TYR A 424 11.04 -23.14 -17.84
CA TYR A 424 10.28 -24.21 -17.18
C TYR A 424 8.95 -24.51 -17.88
N LEU A 425 8.20 -23.49 -18.29
CA LEU A 425 6.97 -23.65 -19.10
C LEU A 425 7.26 -24.46 -20.38
N GLY A 426 8.38 -24.18 -21.05
CA GLY A 426 8.86 -24.98 -22.17
C GLY A 426 9.13 -26.44 -21.79
N SER A 427 9.81 -26.69 -20.67
CA SER A 427 10.14 -28.05 -20.21
C SER A 427 8.92 -28.93 -19.87
N ILE A 428 7.82 -28.34 -19.39
CA ILE A 428 6.56 -29.03 -19.14
C ILE A 428 5.63 -29.06 -20.36
N ASN A 429 6.11 -28.57 -21.52
CA ASN A 429 5.34 -28.43 -22.76
C ASN A 429 4.03 -27.62 -22.59
N ALA A 430 4.04 -26.58 -21.76
CA ALA A 430 2.93 -25.63 -21.67
C ALA A 430 2.80 -24.82 -22.97
N GLU A 431 1.57 -24.50 -23.36
CA GLU A 431 1.33 -23.59 -24.49
C GLU A 431 1.53 -22.14 -24.03
N VAL A 432 2.21 -21.32 -24.83
CA VAL A 432 2.39 -19.88 -24.56
C VAL A 432 1.65 -19.08 -25.62
N LEU A 433 0.50 -18.50 -25.28
CA LEU A 433 -0.39 -17.82 -26.23
C LEU A 433 0.18 -16.49 -26.74
N CYS A 434 0.95 -15.81 -25.87
CA CYS A 434 1.67 -14.58 -26.13
C CYS A 434 2.73 -14.34 -25.05
N GLY A 435 3.72 -13.49 -25.34
CA GLY A 435 4.79 -13.13 -24.41
C GLY A 435 6.04 -14.02 -24.54
N GLY A 436 6.58 -14.48 -23.41
CA GLY A 436 7.71 -15.41 -23.33
C GLY A 436 9.07 -14.83 -23.72
N LYS A 437 9.20 -13.51 -23.90
CA LYS A 437 10.45 -12.84 -24.35
C LYS A 437 10.67 -11.49 -23.67
N LYS A 438 11.91 -10.99 -23.74
CA LYS A 438 12.28 -9.63 -23.36
C LYS A 438 11.90 -8.63 -24.45
N PHE A 439 11.95 -7.34 -24.12
CA PHE A 439 12.06 -6.28 -25.11
C PHE A 439 13.55 -5.93 -25.28
N ASP A 440 14.15 -6.43 -26.36
CA ASP A 440 15.59 -6.45 -26.62
C ASP A 440 16.03 -5.43 -27.69
N LYS A 441 15.09 -4.63 -28.22
CA LYS A 441 15.33 -3.60 -29.23
C LYS A 441 15.35 -2.21 -28.62
N ALA A 442 16.12 -1.32 -29.23
CA ALA A 442 16.15 0.10 -28.88
C ALA A 442 14.73 0.72 -28.85
N PRO A 443 14.37 1.49 -27.80
CA PRO A 443 15.22 2.01 -26.73
C PRO A 443 15.19 1.21 -25.41
N PHE A 444 14.78 -0.06 -25.43
CA PHE A 444 14.51 -0.86 -24.22
C PHE A 444 15.69 -1.75 -23.76
N GLU A 445 16.76 -1.83 -24.54
CA GLU A 445 17.88 -2.76 -24.37
C GLU A 445 18.70 -2.55 -23.08
N ALA A 446 18.65 -1.34 -22.52
CA ALA A 446 19.31 -0.99 -21.26
C ALA A 446 18.41 -1.22 -20.02
N GLY A 447 17.11 -1.39 -20.22
CA GLY A 447 16.11 -1.55 -19.16
C GLY A 447 15.73 -3.01 -18.93
N ASN A 448 15.03 -3.27 -17.82
CA ASN A 448 14.62 -4.62 -17.43
C ASN A 448 13.24 -5.01 -18.02
N PHE A 449 13.00 -4.75 -19.31
CA PHE A 449 11.68 -4.91 -19.92
C PHE A 449 11.38 -6.35 -20.39
N VAL A 450 10.24 -6.90 -19.94
CA VAL A 450 9.75 -8.24 -20.33
C VAL A 450 8.33 -8.16 -20.89
N ARG A 451 7.98 -9.06 -21.82
CA ARG A 451 6.62 -9.15 -22.36
C ARG A 451 5.69 -9.85 -21.37
N PRO A 452 4.54 -9.26 -21.00
CA PRO A 452 3.51 -9.98 -20.26
C PRO A 452 3.12 -11.27 -20.98
N THR A 453 3.00 -12.36 -20.23
CA THR A 453 2.89 -13.72 -20.77
C THR A 453 1.61 -14.39 -20.30
N ILE A 454 0.91 -15.05 -21.22
CA ILE A 454 -0.19 -15.97 -20.91
C ILE A 454 0.26 -17.38 -21.28
N ALA A 455 0.22 -18.29 -20.32
CA ALA A 455 0.59 -19.69 -20.49
C ALA A 455 -0.55 -20.63 -20.08
N LEU A 456 -0.71 -21.73 -20.81
CA LEU A 456 -1.65 -22.82 -20.54
C LEU A 456 -0.83 -24.09 -20.28
N PRO A 457 -0.55 -24.44 -19.01
CA PRO A 457 -0.02 -25.76 -18.65
C PRO A 457 -1.01 -26.86 -19.07
N LYS A 458 -0.49 -27.97 -19.62
CA LYS A 458 -1.31 -29.08 -20.15
C LYS A 458 -2.15 -29.82 -19.12
N SER A 459 -1.84 -29.68 -17.83
CA SER A 459 -2.59 -30.27 -16.74
C SER A 459 -2.57 -29.38 -15.50
N VAL A 460 -3.63 -29.50 -14.71
CA VAL A 460 -3.80 -28.75 -13.47
C VAL A 460 -3.35 -29.62 -12.32
N ASN A 461 -2.11 -29.41 -11.88
CA ASN A 461 -1.54 -30.09 -10.71
C ASN A 461 -1.04 -29.03 -9.74
N MET A 462 -1.81 -28.74 -8.70
CA MET A 462 -1.48 -27.70 -7.71
C MET A 462 -0.22 -28.00 -6.88
N LYS A 463 0.40 -29.18 -7.01
CA LYS A 463 1.73 -29.49 -6.45
C LYS A 463 2.89 -29.15 -7.39
N ASP A 464 2.63 -28.90 -8.67
CA ASP A 464 3.64 -28.42 -9.61
C ASP A 464 4.06 -26.99 -9.22
N LYS A 465 5.33 -26.64 -9.41
CA LYS A 465 5.85 -25.31 -9.08
C LYS A 465 5.23 -24.21 -9.94
N ILE A 466 4.76 -24.49 -11.17
CA ILE A 466 4.08 -23.49 -12.00
C ILE A 466 2.76 -23.01 -11.38
N TRP A 467 2.12 -23.88 -10.60
CA TRP A 467 0.85 -23.59 -9.91
C TRP A 467 1.06 -23.15 -8.46
N SER A 468 2.02 -23.73 -7.73
CA SER A 468 2.23 -23.51 -6.29
C SER A 468 3.23 -22.41 -5.90
N THR A 469 4.13 -22.01 -6.81
CA THR A 469 5.20 -21.06 -6.50
C THR A 469 4.86 -19.66 -7.00
N GLU A 470 4.95 -18.66 -6.11
CA GLU A 470 4.90 -17.25 -6.52
C GLU A 470 6.08 -16.94 -7.47
N THR A 471 5.76 -16.65 -8.74
CA THR A 471 6.69 -15.99 -9.66
C THR A 471 6.36 -14.50 -9.69
N PHE A 472 7.30 -13.66 -9.23
CA PHE A 472 7.10 -12.21 -9.08
C PHE A 472 7.35 -11.45 -10.41
N ALA A 473 6.61 -11.84 -11.45
CA ALA A 473 6.74 -11.35 -12.83
C ALA A 473 5.37 -11.42 -13.55
N PRO A 474 5.21 -10.81 -14.75
CA PRO A 474 3.92 -10.72 -15.44
C PRO A 474 3.65 -12.00 -16.25
N ILE A 475 3.48 -13.12 -15.54
CA ILE A 475 3.16 -14.43 -16.10
C ILE A 475 1.81 -14.87 -15.52
N LEU A 476 0.84 -15.11 -16.40
CA LEU A 476 -0.49 -15.58 -16.07
C LEU A 476 -0.64 -17.04 -16.52
N ASN A 477 -0.80 -17.94 -15.56
CA ASN A 477 -1.07 -19.36 -15.82
C ASN A 477 -2.59 -19.56 -15.87
N ALA A 478 -3.12 -19.92 -17.03
CA ALA A 478 -4.54 -20.16 -17.25
C ALA A 478 -4.87 -21.65 -17.28
N ALA A 479 -6.01 -22.03 -16.70
CA ALA A 479 -6.58 -23.36 -16.76
C ALA A 479 -8.11 -23.30 -16.90
N VAL A 480 -8.69 -24.42 -17.34
CA VAL A 480 -10.12 -24.57 -17.58
C VAL A 480 -10.70 -25.54 -16.54
N PHE A 481 -11.83 -25.17 -15.95
CA PHE A 481 -12.59 -25.97 -14.98
C PHE A 481 -14.03 -26.21 -15.46
N ASP A 482 -14.71 -27.17 -14.84
CA ASP A 482 -16.14 -27.42 -15.05
C ASP A 482 -17.00 -26.88 -13.88
N ASP A 483 -16.74 -27.33 -12.64
CA ASP A 483 -17.54 -26.94 -11.48
C ASP A 483 -16.85 -25.87 -10.60
N LEU A 484 -17.63 -24.99 -9.97
CA LEU A 484 -17.09 -23.94 -9.06
C LEU A 484 -16.34 -24.56 -7.87
N GLU A 485 -16.79 -25.72 -7.41
CA GLU A 485 -16.18 -26.59 -6.43
C GLU A 485 -14.70 -26.87 -6.77
N GLU A 486 -14.42 -27.32 -8.00
CA GLU A 486 -13.08 -27.62 -8.49
C GLU A 486 -12.21 -26.35 -8.52
N ALA A 487 -12.76 -25.23 -8.99
CA ALA A 487 -12.05 -23.95 -9.03
C ALA A 487 -11.72 -23.41 -7.62
N ILE A 488 -12.59 -23.64 -6.63
CA ILE A 488 -12.33 -23.32 -5.21
C ILE A 488 -11.22 -24.22 -4.66
N GLU A 489 -11.28 -25.53 -4.91
CA GLU A 489 -10.22 -26.47 -4.50
C GLU A 489 -8.86 -26.04 -5.08
N TRP A 490 -8.80 -25.67 -6.35
CA TRP A 490 -7.58 -25.16 -6.99
C TRP A 490 -7.12 -23.82 -6.42
N ASN A 491 -8.04 -22.88 -6.17
CA ASN A 491 -7.72 -21.61 -5.49
C ASN A 491 -7.01 -21.87 -4.15
N ASN A 492 -7.59 -22.76 -3.35
CA ASN A 492 -7.19 -23.07 -1.97
C ASN A 492 -5.97 -24.02 -1.88
N ALA A 493 -5.66 -24.80 -2.91
CA ALA A 493 -4.59 -25.82 -2.87
C ALA A 493 -3.15 -25.27 -2.81
N VAL A 494 -2.92 -23.98 -3.05
CA VAL A 494 -1.59 -23.34 -2.96
C VAL A 494 -1.28 -22.93 -1.51
N PRO A 495 0.02 -22.83 -1.12
CA PRO A 495 0.37 -22.46 0.25
C PRO A 495 0.04 -20.99 0.60
N GLN A 496 0.06 -20.09 -0.39
CA GLN A 496 -0.26 -18.67 -0.20
C GLN A 496 -1.77 -18.45 0.01
N GLY A 497 -2.13 -17.34 0.66
CA GLY A 497 -3.52 -17.02 1.02
C GLY A 497 -3.83 -15.52 1.02
N LEU A 498 -3.22 -14.73 0.12
CA LEU A 498 -3.42 -13.28 0.08
C LEU A 498 -4.78 -12.87 -0.48
N SER A 499 -4.96 -12.94 -1.80
CA SER A 499 -6.16 -12.46 -2.50
C SER A 499 -6.69 -13.45 -3.53
N SER A 500 -7.99 -13.38 -3.77
CA SER A 500 -8.69 -14.14 -4.80
C SER A 500 -9.93 -13.38 -5.32
N SER A 501 -10.34 -13.69 -6.55
CA SER A 501 -11.48 -13.06 -7.22
C SER A 501 -12.42 -14.10 -7.83
N LEU A 502 -13.73 -13.94 -7.64
CA LEU A 502 -14.77 -14.64 -8.41
C LEU A 502 -15.54 -13.65 -9.29
N TRP A 503 -15.72 -13.97 -10.57
CA TRP A 503 -16.57 -13.23 -11.50
C TRP A 503 -17.82 -14.07 -11.80
N THR A 504 -18.99 -13.58 -11.41
CA THR A 504 -20.29 -14.28 -11.54
C THR A 504 -21.44 -13.29 -11.27
N ARG A 505 -22.65 -13.60 -11.72
CA ARG A 505 -23.89 -12.88 -11.40
C ARG A 505 -24.81 -13.70 -10.48
N ASP A 506 -24.56 -15.00 -10.30
CA ASP A 506 -25.30 -15.89 -9.42
C ASP A 506 -24.97 -15.65 -7.94
N ILE A 507 -25.97 -15.18 -7.19
CA ILE A 507 -25.88 -14.92 -5.75
C ILE A 507 -25.54 -16.18 -4.92
N ARG A 508 -25.82 -17.38 -5.43
CA ARG A 508 -25.47 -18.66 -4.78
C ARG A 508 -23.97 -18.93 -4.86
N ASN A 509 -23.36 -18.64 -6.01
CA ASN A 509 -21.91 -18.71 -6.20
C ASN A 509 -21.21 -17.70 -5.29
N VAL A 510 -21.74 -16.47 -5.20
CA VAL A 510 -21.26 -15.44 -4.27
C VAL A 510 -21.32 -15.92 -2.82
N GLY A 511 -22.48 -16.42 -2.36
CA GLY A 511 -22.66 -16.92 -1.00
C GLY A 511 -21.76 -18.10 -0.66
N LYS A 512 -21.49 -18.99 -1.62
CA LYS A 512 -20.51 -20.07 -1.47
C LYS A 512 -19.08 -19.55 -1.35
N TRP A 513 -18.70 -18.61 -2.21
CA TRP A 513 -17.34 -18.07 -2.34
C TRP A 513 -16.85 -17.30 -1.12
N ILE A 514 -17.73 -16.48 -0.51
CA ILE A 514 -17.43 -15.75 0.73
C ILE A 514 -17.72 -16.58 1.99
N GLY A 515 -18.27 -17.78 1.83
CA GLY A 515 -18.68 -18.67 2.91
C GLY A 515 -17.57 -19.60 3.41
N PRO A 516 -17.86 -20.42 4.44
CA PRO A 516 -16.86 -21.30 5.08
C PRO A 516 -16.33 -22.44 4.20
N SER A 517 -16.92 -22.65 3.02
CA SER A 517 -16.48 -23.62 2.00
C SER A 517 -16.02 -22.94 0.71
N GLY A 518 -15.74 -21.64 0.77
CA GLY A 518 -15.32 -20.81 -0.35
C GLY A 518 -13.81 -20.58 -0.36
N SER A 519 -13.41 -19.34 -0.69
CA SER A 519 -12.00 -18.96 -0.68
C SER A 519 -11.44 -18.89 0.73
N ASP A 520 -10.21 -19.39 0.91
CA ASP A 520 -9.48 -19.31 2.17
C ASP A 520 -8.44 -18.17 2.23
N THR A 521 -8.51 -17.23 1.27
CA THR A 521 -7.64 -16.04 1.24
C THR A 521 -8.06 -14.97 2.25
N GLY A 522 -7.17 -14.03 2.57
CA GLY A 522 -7.48 -12.91 3.46
C GLY A 522 -8.31 -11.81 2.80
N ILE A 523 -8.16 -11.63 1.48
CA ILE A 523 -8.97 -10.76 0.63
C ILE A 523 -9.79 -11.66 -0.31
N VAL A 524 -11.12 -11.54 -0.28
CA VAL A 524 -12.04 -12.38 -1.06
C VAL A 524 -12.97 -11.49 -1.87
N ASN A 525 -12.66 -11.32 -3.16
CA ASN A 525 -13.34 -10.38 -4.04
C ASN A 525 -14.41 -11.05 -4.92
N VAL A 526 -15.45 -10.29 -5.23
CA VAL A 526 -16.51 -10.67 -6.19
C VAL A 526 -16.68 -9.53 -7.20
N ASN A 527 -16.61 -9.85 -8.49
CA ASN A 527 -16.67 -8.89 -9.60
C ASN A 527 -15.66 -7.71 -9.49
N ALA A 528 -14.54 -7.95 -8.82
CA ALA A 528 -13.38 -7.07 -8.73
C ALA A 528 -12.09 -7.90 -8.80
N GLY A 529 -11.02 -7.35 -9.39
CA GLY A 529 -9.74 -8.05 -9.55
C GLY A 529 -9.00 -8.29 -8.23
N THR A 530 -7.92 -9.09 -8.26
CA THR A 530 -7.19 -9.49 -7.04
C THR A 530 -6.45 -8.32 -6.37
N SER A 531 -6.21 -7.21 -7.10
CA SER A 531 -5.70 -5.95 -6.54
C SER A 531 -6.80 -5.03 -5.95
N GLY A 532 -8.07 -5.43 -5.95
CA GLY A 532 -9.14 -4.66 -5.33
C GLY A 532 -9.04 -4.72 -3.81
N ALA A 533 -8.42 -3.70 -3.21
CA ALA A 533 -8.32 -3.49 -1.76
C ALA A 533 -8.24 -1.98 -1.49
N GLU A 534 -8.78 -1.54 -0.35
CA GLU A 534 -8.93 -0.13 -0.02
C GLU A 534 -8.66 0.12 1.47
N ILE A 535 -8.26 1.35 1.82
CA ILE A 535 -7.76 1.74 3.15
C ILE A 535 -8.68 1.35 4.32
N GLY A 536 -10.00 1.41 4.13
CA GLY A 536 -10.98 1.14 5.19
C GLY A 536 -11.05 -0.32 5.66
N ALA A 537 -10.59 -1.27 4.85
CA ALA A 537 -10.57 -2.70 5.17
C ALA A 537 -9.18 -3.14 5.68
N SER A 538 -9.14 -4.20 6.48
CA SER A 538 -7.88 -4.81 6.90
C SER A 538 -7.23 -5.54 5.71
N PHE A 539 -6.15 -4.99 5.18
CA PHE A 539 -5.33 -5.65 4.15
C PHE A 539 -4.57 -6.83 4.78
N GLY A 540 -4.37 -7.92 4.03
CA GLY A 540 -3.44 -8.99 4.40
C GLY A 540 -3.98 -10.40 4.15
N GLY A 541 -3.12 -11.41 4.31
CA GLY A 541 -3.40 -12.78 3.90
C GLY A 541 -3.41 -13.86 4.99
N ASN A 542 -3.85 -15.05 4.62
CA ASN A 542 -3.86 -16.25 5.46
C ASN A 542 -2.70 -17.20 5.08
N LYS A 543 -2.60 -18.35 5.76
CA LYS A 543 -1.61 -19.42 5.47
C LYS A 543 -0.16 -18.91 5.42
N SER A 544 0.62 -19.23 4.38
CA SER A 544 2.00 -18.78 4.23
C SER A 544 2.14 -17.30 3.86
N THR A 545 1.05 -16.59 3.55
CA THR A 545 1.07 -15.13 3.44
C THR A 545 1.29 -14.46 4.81
N GLY A 546 1.05 -15.17 5.93
CA GLY A 546 1.63 -14.81 7.23
C GLY A 546 0.67 -14.38 8.34
N TRP A 547 -0.64 -14.27 8.07
CA TRP A 547 -1.68 -13.88 9.04
C TRP A 547 -1.58 -12.45 9.61
N GLY A 548 -0.62 -11.64 9.14
CA GLY A 548 -0.61 -10.20 9.42
C GLY A 548 -1.88 -9.52 8.90
N ARG A 549 -2.17 -8.33 9.44
CA ARG A 549 -3.10 -7.39 8.81
C ARG A 549 -2.58 -5.96 8.90
N GLU A 550 -2.85 -5.16 7.88
CA GLU A 550 -2.45 -3.75 7.78
C GLU A 550 -3.66 -2.85 7.42
N SER A 551 -3.46 -1.54 7.47
CA SER A 551 -4.46 -0.52 7.13
C SER A 551 -5.73 -0.52 8.00
N GLY A 552 -6.86 -1.02 7.48
CA GLY A 552 -8.19 -0.73 8.01
C GLY A 552 -8.74 -1.73 9.02
N GLY A 553 -10.02 -1.57 9.32
CA GLY A 553 -10.73 -2.37 10.32
C GLY A 553 -10.00 -2.40 11.67
N ASP A 554 -9.84 -3.61 12.20
CA ASP A 554 -9.22 -3.87 13.51
C ASP A 554 -7.70 -4.10 13.46
N ALA A 555 -7.02 -3.86 12.34
CA ALA A 555 -5.57 -4.07 12.19
C ALA A 555 -4.75 -3.36 13.28
N TRP A 556 -5.22 -2.19 13.74
CA TRP A 556 -4.63 -1.40 14.82
C TRP A 556 -4.44 -2.17 16.14
N LYS A 557 -5.25 -3.21 16.41
CA LYS A 557 -5.15 -4.04 17.62
C LYS A 557 -3.82 -4.80 17.72
N GLN A 558 -3.13 -4.99 16.60
CA GLN A 558 -1.79 -5.58 16.57
C GLN A 558 -0.71 -4.61 17.07
N TYR A 559 -0.92 -3.29 16.99
CA TYR A 559 0.03 -2.25 17.40
C TYR A 559 -0.12 -1.84 18.88
N VAL A 560 -0.99 -2.50 19.64
CA VAL A 560 -1.20 -2.30 21.09
C VAL A 560 -0.98 -3.59 21.87
N ARG A 561 -0.77 -3.43 23.19
CA ARG A 561 -0.93 -4.49 24.20
C ARG A 561 -2.23 -4.26 24.96
N TRP A 562 -2.92 -5.34 25.29
CA TRP A 562 -4.16 -5.33 26.04
C TRP A 562 -3.90 -5.63 27.52
N SER A 563 -4.74 -5.08 28.40
CA SER A 563 -4.68 -5.36 29.84
C SER A 563 -6.09 -5.41 30.40
N ALA A 564 -6.44 -6.50 31.09
CA ALA A 564 -7.70 -6.62 31.81
C ALA A 564 -7.52 -6.11 33.24
N CYS A 565 -7.93 -4.86 33.48
CA CYS A 565 -7.79 -4.19 34.76
C CYS A 565 -9.07 -4.39 35.59
N THR A 566 -8.98 -5.17 36.68
CA THR A 566 -10.03 -5.17 37.70
C THR A 566 -9.78 -4.01 38.66
N ILE A 567 -10.81 -3.19 38.90
CA ILE A 567 -10.80 -2.11 39.88
C ILE A 567 -11.85 -2.45 40.94
N ASN A 568 -11.42 -2.60 42.19
CA ASN A 568 -12.30 -2.53 43.36
C ASN A 568 -12.47 -1.06 43.73
N PHE A 569 -13.71 -0.61 43.94
CA PHE A 569 -14.05 0.73 44.41
C PHE A 569 -15.05 0.68 45.60
N SER A 570 -15.20 -0.48 46.23
CA SER A 570 -15.80 -0.66 47.56
C SER A 570 -14.71 -0.86 48.62
N ASP A 571 -15.06 -0.62 49.87
CA ASP A 571 -14.22 -0.96 51.03
C ASP A 571 -14.21 -2.48 51.32
N ASP A 572 -15.14 -3.24 50.73
CA ASP A 572 -15.24 -4.69 50.85
C ASP A 572 -14.19 -5.44 50.00
N ALA A 573 -13.82 -6.65 50.44
CA ALA A 573 -13.01 -7.61 49.68
C ALA A 573 -13.80 -8.88 49.25
N PRO A 574 -14.93 -8.75 48.50
CA PRO A 574 -15.77 -9.88 48.13
C PRO A 574 -15.02 -10.83 47.19
N LEU A 575 -14.78 -12.05 47.66
CA LEU A 575 -14.13 -13.08 46.88
C LEU A 575 -15.08 -13.61 45.80
N ALA A 576 -14.53 -13.94 44.63
CA ALA A 576 -15.29 -14.57 43.57
C ALA A 576 -15.80 -15.96 44.01
N GLN A 577 -16.80 -16.48 43.29
CA GLN A 577 -17.36 -17.83 43.51
C GLN A 577 -17.99 -18.08 44.89
N GLY A 578 -18.21 -17.03 45.71
CA GLY A 578 -18.80 -17.16 47.05
C GLY A 578 -17.87 -17.78 48.09
N VAL A 579 -16.57 -17.77 47.85
CA VAL A 579 -15.55 -18.24 48.80
C VAL A 579 -15.54 -17.31 50.02
N ASN A 580 -15.39 -17.88 51.23
CA ASN A 580 -15.17 -17.12 52.46
C ASN A 580 -14.11 -17.84 53.30
N PHE A 581 -13.02 -17.15 53.66
CA PHE A 581 -11.92 -17.70 54.46
C PHE A 581 -12.10 -17.49 55.98
N GLY A 582 -13.19 -16.84 56.42
CA GLY A 582 -13.48 -16.62 57.84
C GLY A 582 -12.53 -15.65 58.54
N ILE A 583 -11.89 -14.76 57.77
CA ILE A 583 -11.04 -13.67 58.28
C ILE A 583 -11.97 -12.65 58.93
N SER A 584 -11.73 -12.30 60.21
CA SER A 584 -12.51 -11.29 60.94
C SER A 584 -12.13 -9.88 60.51
N ASP A 585 -13.04 -8.92 60.71
CA ASP A 585 -12.92 -7.49 60.36
C ASP A 585 -11.84 -6.72 61.17
N ASP A 586 -10.92 -7.42 61.84
CA ASP A 586 -9.84 -6.90 62.68
C ASP A 586 -8.46 -6.90 61.96
N LEU A 587 -8.43 -7.11 60.63
CA LEU A 587 -7.25 -7.12 59.75
C LEU A 587 -7.42 -6.17 58.56
#